data_AF-A0A318EEK6-F1
#
_entry.id   AF-A0A318EEK6-F1
#
_cell.length_a   1.000
_cell.length_b   1.000
_cell.length_c   1.000
_cell.angle_alpha   90.00
_cell.angle_beta   90.00
_cell.angle_gamma   90.00
#
_symmetry.space_group_name_H-M   'P 1'
#
loop_
_entity.id
_entity.type
_entity.pdbx_description
1 polymer ?
#
loop_
_entity_poly.entity_id
_entity_poly.type
_entity_poly.pdbx_seq_one_letter_code
_entity_poly.pdbx_strand_id
1 'polypeptide(L)'
;MAISHTVSRLFCAWALGLCTLPVAAASLSDLFAAVPRPPADAATAVTWVADGAVIQPEVVTLRQAITAERAAVAELNGGAAPQPGTPVAAAPNDPPEVQRAARAYADYLTANGGERSPQAALAKRKRWLQRALGQQQMEVNRRMRPCPAPCTDSAILAENQQHLEARMRILDTEIRTWNALFDDWKKTRGAYVIPGDLSLGVAAPAAATATPQGRSTLASYRAAMLDEVEMLLSITELSALRAAAITSGLDERTPDSISGATKKTSGS
;
A
#
# COMPACT_ATOMS: atom_id res chain seq x y z
N MET A 1 -60.90 -15.38 -19.13
CA MET A 1 -59.78 -14.57 -19.66
C MET A 1 -58.66 -14.62 -18.65
N ALA A 2 -57.50 -15.12 -19.06
CA ALA A 2 -56.39 -15.50 -18.19
C ALA A 2 -55.69 -14.29 -17.56
N ILE A 3 -55.32 -14.40 -16.27
CA ILE A 3 -54.07 -13.86 -15.73
C ILE A 3 -53.54 -14.85 -14.69
N SER A 4 -52.53 -15.62 -15.11
CA SER A 4 -51.54 -16.25 -14.23
C SER A 4 -50.72 -15.17 -13.54
N HIS A 5 -50.39 -15.33 -12.26
CA HIS A 5 -49.02 -15.17 -11.73
C HIS A 5 -48.95 -15.72 -10.30
N THR A 6 -48.51 -16.97 -10.23
CA THR A 6 -47.73 -17.53 -9.13
C THR A 6 -46.48 -16.68 -8.92
N VAL A 7 -46.18 -16.25 -7.68
CA VAL A 7 -44.96 -16.59 -6.93
C VAL A 7 -45.24 -16.35 -5.44
N SER A 8 -45.39 -17.47 -4.74
CA SER A 8 -45.19 -17.58 -3.30
C SER A 8 -43.69 -17.69 -3.03
N ARG A 9 -43.17 -16.90 -2.09
CA ARG A 9 -42.27 -17.34 -1.02
C ARG A 9 -41.89 -16.15 -0.13
N LEU A 10 -42.63 -16.05 0.97
CA LEU A 10 -42.08 -15.58 2.23
C LEU A 10 -40.79 -16.37 2.52
N PHE A 11 -39.68 -15.68 2.78
CA PHE A 11 -38.67 -16.20 3.69
C PHE A 11 -38.15 -15.07 4.55
N CYS A 12 -38.13 -15.39 5.84
CA CYS A 12 -38.03 -14.51 6.98
C CYS A 12 -36.84 -13.56 6.95
N ALA A 13 -37.13 -12.32 7.35
CA ALA A 13 -36.20 -11.50 8.11
C ALA A 13 -35.56 -12.34 9.24
N TRP A 14 -34.24 -12.48 9.18
CA TRP A 14 -33.43 -12.85 10.34
C TRP A 14 -32.76 -11.61 10.88
N ALA A 15 -32.88 -11.50 12.20
CA ALA A 15 -32.61 -10.34 12.99
C ALA A 15 -31.11 -10.06 13.17
N LEU A 16 -30.82 -8.76 13.33
CA LEU A 16 -29.98 -8.16 14.38
C LEU A 16 -28.91 -9.03 15.06
N GLY A 17 -27.69 -8.50 15.10
CA GLY A 17 -26.99 -8.38 16.38
C GLY A 17 -25.58 -8.98 16.49
N LEU A 18 -24.61 -8.06 16.44
CA LEU A 18 -23.41 -7.97 17.28
C LEU A 18 -22.15 -8.82 16.98
N CYS A 19 -21.05 -8.05 16.82
CA CYS A 19 -19.68 -8.26 17.29
C CYS A 19 -18.92 -9.49 16.73
N THR A 20 -17.84 -9.29 15.99
CA THR A 20 -16.61 -8.64 16.47
C THR A 20 -15.76 -8.17 15.28
N LEU A 21 -15.41 -6.90 15.22
CA LEU A 21 -14.15 -6.51 14.59
C LEU A 21 -13.37 -5.68 15.61
N PRO A 22 -12.57 -6.34 16.48
CA PRO A 22 -11.31 -5.79 16.87
C PRO A 22 -10.26 -6.75 16.32
N VAL A 23 -9.90 -6.56 15.06
CA VAL A 23 -8.47 -6.56 14.77
C VAL A 23 -8.11 -5.11 14.53
N ALA A 24 -8.34 -4.29 15.57
CA ALA A 24 -7.47 -3.15 15.77
C ALA A 24 -6.10 -3.78 15.97
N ALA A 25 -5.14 -3.47 15.10
CA ALA A 25 -3.79 -3.90 15.35
C ALA A 25 -3.36 -3.42 16.74
N ALA A 26 -2.64 -4.27 17.47
CA ALA A 26 -2.28 -4.00 18.85
C ALA A 26 -1.40 -2.75 19.00
N SER A 27 -0.71 -2.33 17.94
CA SER A 27 0.07 -1.09 17.85
C SER A 27 0.46 -0.73 16.39
N LEU A 28 1.00 0.48 16.16
CA LEU A 28 1.59 0.83 14.84
C LEU A 28 2.84 0.00 14.55
N SER A 29 3.62 -0.33 15.58
CA SER A 29 4.80 -1.18 15.44
C SER A 29 4.42 -2.59 14.97
N ASP A 30 3.32 -3.14 15.47
CA ASP A 30 2.81 -4.45 15.06
C ASP A 30 2.34 -4.43 13.60
N LEU A 31 1.63 -3.36 13.18
CA LEU A 31 1.27 -3.18 11.77
C LEU A 31 2.52 -3.14 10.87
N PHE A 32 3.55 -2.39 11.28
CA PHE A 32 4.79 -2.26 10.53
C PHE A 32 5.56 -3.59 10.45
N ALA A 33 5.61 -4.33 11.55
CA ALA A 33 6.25 -5.64 11.62
C ALA A 33 5.52 -6.66 10.73
N ALA A 34 4.19 -6.62 10.74
CA ALA A 34 3.29 -7.51 10.01
C ALA A 34 3.28 -7.29 8.49
N VAL A 35 3.87 -6.20 7.97
CA VAL A 35 3.94 -6.01 6.51
C VAL A 35 4.67 -7.19 5.86
N PRO A 36 3.99 -7.96 4.98
CA PRO A 36 4.60 -9.10 4.32
C PRO A 36 5.68 -8.60 3.36
N ARG A 37 6.75 -9.38 3.26
CA ARG A 37 7.82 -9.12 2.29
C ARG A 37 7.28 -9.25 0.86
N PRO A 38 7.81 -8.52 -0.14
CA PRO A 38 7.51 -8.75 -1.54
C PRO A 38 7.70 -10.22 -1.94
N PRO A 39 6.98 -10.73 -2.96
CA PRO A 39 7.22 -12.06 -3.50
C PRO A 39 8.69 -12.30 -3.81
N ALA A 40 9.17 -13.52 -3.57
CA ALA A 40 10.57 -13.88 -3.80
C ALA A 40 10.91 -14.00 -5.30
N ASP A 41 9.91 -14.38 -6.11
CA ASP A 41 10.05 -14.65 -7.54
C ASP A 41 8.75 -14.37 -8.30
N ALA A 42 8.83 -14.42 -9.63
CA ALA A 42 7.72 -14.14 -10.53
C ALA A 42 6.58 -15.14 -10.40
N ALA A 43 6.87 -16.42 -10.15
CA ALA A 43 5.87 -17.46 -10.02
C ALA A 43 4.98 -17.22 -8.80
N THR A 44 5.60 -16.91 -7.66
CA THR A 44 4.92 -16.53 -6.43
C THR A 44 4.14 -15.22 -6.61
N ALA A 45 4.70 -14.23 -7.30
CA ALA A 45 4.02 -12.97 -7.51
C ALA A 45 2.71 -13.11 -8.30
N VAL A 46 2.66 -14.02 -9.29
CA VAL A 46 1.45 -14.27 -10.09
C VAL A 46 0.35 -14.92 -9.26
N THR A 47 0.68 -15.79 -8.29
CA THR A 47 -0.36 -16.40 -7.43
C THR A 47 -0.98 -15.39 -6.46
N TRP A 48 -0.30 -14.26 -6.21
CA TRP A 48 -0.80 -13.20 -5.35
C TRP A 48 -1.77 -12.25 -6.04
N VAL A 49 -1.92 -12.32 -7.37
CA VAL A 49 -2.70 -11.33 -8.14
C VAL A 49 -3.83 -12.00 -8.90
N ALA A 50 -5.05 -11.51 -8.70
CA ALA A 50 -6.21 -11.85 -9.51
C ALA A 50 -6.96 -10.57 -9.89
N ASP A 51 -7.43 -10.49 -11.13
CA ASP A 51 -8.18 -9.34 -11.66
C ASP A 51 -7.48 -7.98 -11.46
N GLY A 52 -6.14 -7.97 -11.53
CA GLY A 52 -5.33 -6.77 -11.34
C GLY A 52 -5.24 -6.27 -9.89
N ALA A 53 -5.68 -7.08 -8.91
CA ALA A 53 -5.60 -6.78 -7.49
C ALA A 53 -4.78 -7.83 -6.75
N VAL A 54 -4.07 -7.40 -5.70
CA VAL A 54 -3.37 -8.33 -4.80
C VAL A 54 -4.38 -9.01 -3.88
N ILE A 55 -4.49 -10.33 -4.00
CA ILE A 55 -5.38 -11.22 -3.27
C ILE A 55 -4.70 -12.01 -2.14
N GLN A 56 -3.38 -11.88 -1.98
CA GLN A 56 -2.63 -12.57 -0.91
C GLN A 56 -3.28 -12.26 0.46
N PRO A 57 -3.70 -13.29 1.23
CA PRO A 57 -4.51 -13.07 2.44
C PRO A 57 -3.88 -12.11 3.45
N GLU A 58 -2.56 -12.23 3.70
CA GLU A 58 -1.85 -11.37 4.64
C GLU A 58 -1.88 -9.89 4.22
N VAL A 59 -1.75 -9.62 2.90
CA VAL A 59 -1.85 -8.26 2.35
C VAL A 59 -3.27 -7.71 2.50
N VAL A 60 -4.28 -8.54 2.21
CA VAL A 60 -5.69 -8.13 2.31
C VAL A 60 -6.07 -7.81 3.76
N THR A 61 -5.73 -8.71 4.69
CA THR A 61 -5.98 -8.52 6.13
C THR A 61 -5.26 -7.27 6.66
N LEU A 62 -3.99 -7.07 6.29
CA LEU A 62 -3.25 -5.90 6.73
C LEU A 62 -3.82 -4.60 6.17
N ARG A 63 -4.28 -4.58 4.92
CA ARG A 63 -4.95 -3.42 4.32
C ARG A 63 -6.22 -3.04 5.07
N GLN A 64 -6.99 -4.03 5.52
CA GLN A 64 -8.17 -3.81 6.36
C GLN A 64 -7.79 -3.23 7.72
N ALA A 65 -6.73 -3.75 8.36
CA ALA A 65 -6.24 -3.23 9.64
C ALA A 65 -5.74 -1.78 9.53
N ILE A 66 -5.00 -1.45 8.47
CA ILE A 66 -4.58 -0.07 8.16
C ILE A 66 -5.80 0.84 7.93
N THR A 67 -6.82 0.36 7.23
CA THR A 67 -8.05 1.14 6.99
C THR A 67 -8.80 1.43 8.29
N ALA A 68 -8.90 0.44 9.19
CA ALA A 68 -9.47 0.63 10.52
C ALA A 68 -8.65 1.62 11.36
N GLU A 69 -7.32 1.55 11.28
CA GLU A 69 -6.42 2.47 11.96
C GLU A 69 -6.54 3.90 11.43
N ARG A 70 -6.69 4.08 10.11
CA ARG A 70 -7.01 5.38 9.49
C ARG A 70 -8.32 5.96 10.01
N ALA A 71 -9.35 5.13 10.15
CA ALA A 71 -10.63 5.57 10.70
C ALA A 71 -10.49 6.02 12.16
N ALA A 72 -9.77 5.25 12.99
CA ALA A 72 -9.49 5.61 14.39
C ALA A 72 -8.70 6.93 14.50
N VAL A 73 -7.73 7.16 13.61
CA VAL A 73 -7.01 8.43 13.52
C VAL A 73 -7.92 9.60 13.14
N ALA A 74 -8.85 9.40 12.20
CA ALA A 74 -9.81 10.42 11.81
C ALA A 74 -10.78 10.74 12.96
N GLU A 75 -11.30 9.73 13.65
CA GLU A 75 -12.16 9.89 14.84
C GLU A 75 -11.45 10.68 15.94
N LEU A 76 -10.18 10.34 16.21
CA LEU A 76 -9.35 11.09 17.15
C LEU A 76 -9.27 12.57 16.74
N ASN A 77 -9.10 12.86 15.45
CA ASN A 77 -9.05 14.22 14.92
C ASN A 77 -10.43 14.89 14.68
N GLY A 78 -11.48 14.43 15.35
CA GLY A 78 -12.81 15.04 15.25
C GLY A 78 -13.61 14.64 14.00
N GLY A 79 -13.32 13.47 13.43
CA GLY A 79 -14.04 12.87 12.30
C GLY A 79 -13.42 13.16 10.92
N ALA A 80 -12.28 13.85 10.86
CA ALA A 80 -11.59 14.17 9.61
C ALA A 80 -10.14 13.71 9.62
N ALA A 81 -9.59 13.34 8.47
CA ALA A 81 -8.17 13.02 8.37
C ALA A 81 -7.30 14.23 8.74
N PRO A 82 -6.19 14.05 9.49
CA PRO A 82 -5.24 15.12 9.76
C PRO A 82 -4.61 15.67 8.49
N GLN A 83 -4.29 16.97 8.48
CA GLN A 83 -3.60 17.59 7.35
C GLN A 83 -2.14 17.09 7.30
N PRO A 84 -1.68 16.47 6.20
CA PRO A 84 -0.32 15.94 6.11
C PRO A 84 0.73 17.05 6.15
N GLY A 85 1.85 16.80 6.82
CA GLY A 85 3.06 17.63 6.74
C GLY A 85 3.00 18.95 7.51
N THR A 86 1.90 19.24 8.20
CA THR A 86 1.77 20.45 9.02
C THR A 86 2.15 20.14 10.47
N PRO A 87 3.18 20.78 11.05
CA PRO A 87 3.46 20.63 12.46
C PRO A 87 2.32 21.22 13.30
N VAL A 88 1.91 20.50 14.33
CA VAL A 88 0.92 20.98 15.30
C VAL A 88 1.67 21.47 16.53
N ALA A 89 1.51 22.75 16.86
CA ALA A 89 2.12 23.32 18.07
C ALA A 89 1.38 22.82 19.31
N ALA A 90 2.13 22.27 20.27
CA ALA A 90 1.59 22.03 21.62
C ALA A 90 1.49 23.35 22.39
N ALA A 91 0.40 23.54 23.13
CA ALA A 91 0.25 24.63 24.07
C ALA A 91 1.13 24.40 25.32
N PRO A 92 1.61 25.46 26.00
CA PRO A 92 2.44 25.33 27.21
C PRO A 92 1.77 24.53 28.34
N ASN A 93 0.44 24.55 28.39
CA ASN A 93 -0.36 23.86 29.40
C ASN A 93 -0.85 22.48 28.93
N ASP A 94 -0.44 22.02 27.75
CA ASP A 94 -0.80 20.68 27.28
C ASP A 94 -0.14 19.61 28.16
N PRO A 95 -0.79 18.45 28.31
CA PRO A 95 -0.20 17.32 29.02
C PRO A 95 1.19 16.92 28.47
N PRO A 96 2.09 16.41 29.31
CA PRO A 96 3.45 16.04 28.89
C PRO A 96 3.50 15.09 27.67
N GLU A 97 2.50 14.23 27.51
CA GLU A 97 2.37 13.29 26.40
C GLU A 97 2.11 14.02 25.07
N VAL A 98 1.22 15.02 25.08
CA VAL A 98 0.93 15.85 23.90
C VAL A 98 2.17 16.66 23.53
N GLN A 99 2.85 17.24 24.52
CA GLN A 99 4.09 17.98 24.26
C GLN A 99 5.19 17.09 23.68
N ARG A 100 5.31 15.85 24.17
CA ARG A 100 6.28 14.87 23.65
C ARG A 100 5.94 14.47 22.22
N ALA A 101 4.68 14.16 21.95
CA ALA A 101 4.21 13.82 20.60
C ALA A 101 4.42 14.98 19.61
N ALA A 102 4.12 16.21 20.01
CA ALA A 102 4.34 17.39 19.17
C ALA A 102 5.82 17.57 18.80
N ARG A 103 6.73 17.43 19.79
CA ARG A 103 8.19 17.52 19.55
C ARG A 103 8.66 16.40 18.62
N ALA A 104 8.30 15.14 18.92
CA ALA A 104 8.68 14.00 18.10
C ALA A 104 8.16 14.11 16.66
N TYR A 105 6.93 14.62 16.48
CA TYR A 105 6.37 14.86 15.15
C TYR A 105 7.11 15.98 14.41
N ALA A 106 7.45 17.08 15.08
CA ALA A 106 8.24 18.16 14.49
C ALA A 106 9.64 17.67 14.06
N ASP A 107 10.30 16.86 14.87
CA ASP A 107 11.59 16.25 14.54
C ASP A 107 11.45 15.31 13.32
N TYR A 108 10.39 14.49 13.30
CA TYR A 108 10.08 13.64 12.15
C TYR A 108 9.87 14.46 10.87
N LEU A 109 9.06 15.53 10.92
CA LEU A 109 8.82 16.40 9.77
C LEU A 109 10.08 17.12 9.30
N THR A 110 10.99 17.46 10.22
CA THR A 110 12.29 18.06 9.88
C THR A 110 13.18 17.08 9.13
N ALA A 111 13.20 15.82 9.56
CA ALA A 111 13.98 14.76 8.91
C ALA A 111 13.36 14.28 7.59
N ASN A 112 12.02 14.26 7.51
CA ASN A 112 11.24 13.59 6.47
C ASN A 112 10.23 14.52 5.77
N GLY A 113 10.48 15.83 5.75
CA GLY A 113 9.65 16.80 5.03
C GLY A 113 10.02 16.93 3.55
N GLY A 114 9.09 17.48 2.75
CA GLY A 114 9.34 17.86 1.36
C GLY A 114 9.83 16.70 0.49
N GLU A 115 11.00 16.84 -0.15
CA GLU A 115 11.58 15.81 -1.02
C GLU A 115 12.03 14.53 -0.27
N ARG A 116 12.13 14.59 1.05
CA ARG A 116 12.48 13.45 1.92
C ARG A 116 11.25 12.75 2.50
N SER A 117 10.06 13.24 2.19
CA SER A 117 8.82 12.59 2.61
C SER A 117 8.75 11.14 2.13
N PRO A 118 8.07 10.26 2.87
CA PRO A 118 7.89 8.87 2.46
C PRO A 118 7.36 8.78 1.02
N GLN A 119 6.35 9.59 0.70
CA GLN A 119 5.74 9.62 -0.63
C GLN A 119 6.74 10.08 -1.70
N ALA A 120 7.51 11.17 -1.45
CA ALA A 120 8.48 11.67 -2.41
C ALA A 120 9.66 10.70 -2.60
N ALA A 121 10.16 10.11 -1.52
CA ALA A 121 11.23 9.13 -1.54
C ALA A 121 10.83 7.88 -2.33
N LEU A 122 9.65 7.32 -2.06
CA LEU A 122 9.13 6.17 -2.81
C LEU A 122 8.87 6.54 -4.28
N ALA A 123 8.28 7.70 -4.56
CA ALA A 123 8.04 8.15 -5.94
C ALA A 123 9.35 8.29 -6.74
N LYS A 124 10.43 8.79 -6.11
CA LYS A 124 11.77 8.83 -6.73
C LYS A 124 12.28 7.43 -7.07
N ARG A 125 12.11 6.47 -6.17
CA ARG A 125 12.50 5.07 -6.39
C ARG A 125 11.68 4.41 -7.51
N LYS A 126 10.35 4.61 -7.53
CA LYS A 126 9.47 4.15 -8.62
C LYS A 126 9.92 4.68 -9.98
N ARG A 127 10.20 5.99 -10.09
CA ARG A 127 10.70 6.60 -11.33
C ARG A 127 12.03 6.01 -11.77
N TRP A 128 12.95 5.76 -10.83
CA TRP A 128 14.22 5.12 -11.15
C TRP A 128 14.02 3.68 -11.64
N LEU A 129 13.21 2.87 -10.97
CA LEU A 129 12.89 1.50 -11.39
C LEU A 129 12.25 1.47 -12.78
N GLN A 130 11.32 2.39 -13.04
CA GLN A 130 10.71 2.51 -14.36
C GLN A 130 11.73 2.86 -15.45
N ARG A 131 12.64 3.80 -15.19
CA ARG A 131 13.70 4.17 -16.15
C ARG A 131 14.73 3.07 -16.35
N ALA A 132 15.12 2.37 -15.28
CA ALA A 132 16.19 1.40 -15.31
C ALA A 132 15.74 0.05 -15.87
N LEU A 133 14.61 -0.48 -15.39
CA LEU A 133 14.16 -1.85 -15.68
C LEU A 133 12.91 -1.87 -16.54
N GLY A 134 11.94 -0.99 -16.29
CA GLY A 134 10.73 -0.90 -17.09
C GLY A 134 11.01 -0.55 -18.56
N GLN A 135 11.89 0.41 -18.83
CA GLN A 135 12.30 0.72 -20.21
C GLN A 135 13.02 -0.44 -20.89
N GLN A 136 13.80 -1.25 -20.15
CA GLN A 136 14.43 -2.45 -20.71
C GLN A 136 13.38 -3.51 -21.06
N GLN A 137 12.37 -3.72 -20.21
CA GLN A 137 11.24 -4.60 -20.53
C GLN A 137 10.54 -4.17 -21.81
N MET A 138 10.25 -2.87 -21.95
CA MET A 138 9.60 -2.33 -23.16
C MET A 138 10.45 -2.49 -24.41
N GLU A 139 11.76 -2.28 -24.31
CA GLU A 139 12.68 -2.47 -25.44
C GLU A 139 12.73 -3.93 -25.90
N VAL A 140 12.74 -4.88 -24.97
CA VAL A 140 12.67 -6.31 -25.32
C VAL A 140 11.31 -6.62 -25.97
N ASN A 141 10.21 -6.07 -25.45
CA ASN A 141 8.88 -6.25 -26.02
C ASN A 141 8.76 -5.76 -27.46
N ARG A 142 9.37 -4.61 -27.80
CA ARG A 142 9.35 -4.08 -29.18
C ARG A 142 10.11 -4.95 -30.18
N ARG A 143 11.06 -5.76 -29.71
CA ARG A 143 11.84 -6.68 -30.55
C ARG A 143 11.14 -8.03 -30.75
N MET A 144 10.19 -8.36 -29.89
CA MET A 144 9.41 -9.58 -30.04
C MET A 144 8.41 -9.45 -31.18
N ARG A 145 8.24 -10.53 -31.93
CA ARG A 145 7.14 -10.66 -32.87
C ARG A 145 5.82 -10.71 -32.09
N PRO A 146 4.82 -9.86 -32.40
CA PRO A 146 3.55 -9.86 -31.69
C PRO A 146 2.84 -11.21 -31.76
N CYS A 147 2.31 -11.66 -30.63
CA CYS A 147 1.45 -12.85 -30.54
C CYS A 147 0.31 -12.55 -29.55
N PRO A 148 -0.96 -12.78 -29.92
CA PRO A 148 -2.08 -12.66 -28.97
C PRO A 148 -1.88 -13.60 -27.79
N ALA A 149 -2.17 -13.14 -26.57
CA ALA A 149 -2.17 -14.01 -25.40
C ALA A 149 -3.49 -14.80 -25.30
N PRO A 150 -3.48 -16.12 -25.04
CA PRO A 150 -2.30 -16.99 -24.98
C PRO A 150 -1.72 -17.28 -26.37
N CYS A 151 -0.39 -17.22 -26.50
CA CYS A 151 0.28 -17.46 -27.77
C CYS A 151 0.29 -18.95 -28.09
N THR A 152 -0.34 -19.35 -29.21
CA THR A 152 -0.44 -20.75 -29.65
C THR A 152 0.44 -21.08 -30.86
N ASP A 153 1.05 -20.08 -31.50
CA ASP A 153 1.95 -20.26 -32.64
C ASP A 153 3.35 -20.64 -32.16
N SER A 154 3.71 -21.91 -32.35
CA SER A 154 5.00 -22.45 -31.92
C SER A 154 6.20 -21.86 -32.66
N ALA A 155 6.03 -21.37 -33.89
CA ALA A 155 7.10 -20.72 -34.64
C ALA A 155 7.41 -19.32 -34.07
N ILE A 156 6.36 -18.55 -33.76
CA ILE A 156 6.52 -17.25 -33.09
C ILE A 156 7.10 -17.42 -31.68
N LEU A 157 6.69 -18.46 -30.95
CA LEU A 157 7.26 -18.78 -29.63
C LEU A 157 8.76 -19.11 -29.74
N ALA A 158 9.15 -19.94 -30.71
CA ALA A 158 10.56 -20.28 -30.93
C ALA A 158 11.40 -19.05 -31.33
N GLU A 159 10.86 -18.17 -32.18
CA GLU A 159 11.49 -16.91 -32.60
C GLU A 159 11.67 -15.94 -31.42
N ASN A 160 10.68 -15.86 -30.52
CA ASN A 160 10.72 -14.98 -29.35
C ASN A 160 11.48 -15.54 -28.14
N GLN A 161 11.92 -16.80 -28.15
CA GLN A 161 12.44 -17.50 -26.98
C GLN A 161 13.55 -16.71 -26.25
N GLN A 162 14.54 -16.19 -26.98
CA GLN A 162 15.64 -15.43 -26.39
C GLN A 162 15.17 -14.12 -25.73
N HIS A 163 14.14 -13.48 -26.30
CA HIS A 163 13.54 -12.28 -25.74
C HIS A 163 12.70 -12.59 -24.49
N LEU A 164 11.94 -13.68 -24.49
CA LEU A 164 11.20 -14.14 -23.32
C LEU A 164 12.15 -14.43 -22.15
N GLU A 165 13.27 -15.10 -22.39
CA GLU A 165 14.31 -15.31 -21.37
C GLU A 165 14.92 -14.01 -20.87
N ALA A 166 15.16 -13.04 -21.76
CA ALA A 166 15.66 -11.72 -21.36
C ALA A 166 14.68 -10.97 -20.46
N ARG A 167 13.37 -11.03 -20.77
CA ARG A 167 12.31 -10.43 -19.92
C ARG A 167 12.29 -11.04 -18.53
N MET A 168 12.42 -12.36 -18.43
CA MET A 168 12.47 -13.05 -17.14
C MET A 168 13.70 -12.63 -16.33
N ARG A 169 14.89 -12.54 -16.95
CA ARG A 169 16.10 -12.05 -16.24
C ARG A 169 15.95 -10.61 -15.73
N ILE A 170 15.33 -9.73 -16.51
CA ILE A 170 15.04 -8.35 -16.10
C ILE A 170 14.02 -8.36 -14.95
N LEU A 171 12.98 -9.18 -15.04
CA LEU A 171 11.95 -9.32 -14.00
C LEU A 171 12.54 -9.83 -12.68
N ASP A 172 13.40 -10.85 -12.71
CA ASP A 172 14.08 -11.34 -11.51
C ASP A 172 14.93 -10.24 -10.86
N THR A 173 15.60 -9.43 -11.67
CA THR A 173 16.38 -8.28 -11.19
C THR A 173 15.48 -7.22 -10.59
N GLU A 174 14.32 -6.97 -11.17
CA GLU A 174 13.32 -6.06 -10.64
C GLU A 174 12.75 -6.53 -9.30
N ILE A 175 12.35 -7.80 -9.19
CA ILE A 175 11.85 -8.40 -7.94
C ILE A 175 12.92 -8.33 -6.84
N ARG A 176 14.17 -8.64 -7.15
CA ARG A 176 15.28 -8.47 -6.20
C ARG A 176 15.43 -7.02 -5.74
N THR A 177 15.25 -6.07 -6.65
CA THR A 177 15.36 -4.64 -6.32
C THR A 177 14.19 -4.16 -5.46
N TRP A 178 12.97 -4.65 -5.70
CA TRP A 178 11.82 -4.41 -4.82
C TRP A 178 12.05 -4.99 -3.41
N ASN A 179 12.57 -6.20 -3.32
CA ASN A 179 12.95 -6.82 -2.04
C ASN A 179 14.03 -6.03 -1.29
N ALA A 180 15.07 -5.56 -1.99
CA ALA A 180 16.11 -4.73 -1.39
C ALA A 180 15.56 -3.38 -0.92
N LEU A 181 14.66 -2.76 -1.69
CA LEU A 181 13.97 -1.54 -1.29
C LEU A 181 13.11 -1.76 -0.05
N PHE A 182 12.39 -2.89 0.03
CA PHE A 182 11.60 -3.27 1.20
C PHE A 182 12.47 -3.40 2.45
N ASP A 183 13.60 -4.11 2.36
CA ASP A 183 14.51 -4.29 3.49
C ASP A 183 15.11 -2.96 3.97
N ASP A 184 15.56 -2.12 3.01
CA ASP A 184 16.08 -0.79 3.30
C ASP A 184 15.02 0.09 3.97
N TRP A 185 13.79 0.06 3.45
CA TRP A 185 12.67 0.81 4.02
C TRP A 185 12.33 0.32 5.42
N LYS A 186 12.18 -1.00 5.61
CA LYS A 186 11.84 -1.61 6.90
C LYS A 186 12.90 -1.26 7.96
N LYS A 187 14.18 -1.30 7.57
CA LYS A 187 15.30 -0.92 8.44
C LYS A 187 15.33 0.58 8.76
N THR A 188 15.26 1.44 7.74
CA THR A 188 15.45 2.89 7.92
C THR A 188 14.23 3.58 8.51
N ARG A 189 13.02 3.16 8.12
CA ARG A 189 11.76 3.75 8.60
C ARG A 189 11.27 3.16 9.90
N GLY A 190 11.64 1.91 10.20
CA GLY A 190 11.38 1.31 11.52
C GLY A 190 11.97 2.12 12.67
N ALA A 191 13.08 2.84 12.43
CA ALA A 191 13.69 3.76 13.39
C ALA A 191 12.82 4.99 13.73
N TYR A 192 11.77 5.27 12.95
CA TYR A 192 10.78 6.32 13.26
C TYR A 192 9.48 5.69 13.79
N VAL A 193 8.97 4.65 13.13
CA VAL A 193 7.68 4.03 13.49
C VAL A 193 7.70 3.46 14.90
N ILE A 194 8.75 2.71 15.29
CA ILE A 194 8.81 2.06 16.60
C ILE A 194 8.90 3.10 17.74
N PRO A 195 9.82 4.08 17.70
CA PRO A 195 9.83 5.13 18.73
C PRO A 195 8.59 6.03 18.71
N GLY A 196 7.98 6.24 17.54
CA GLY A 196 6.75 7.01 17.40
C GLY A 196 5.56 6.34 18.07
N ASP A 197 5.39 5.05 17.84
CA ASP A 197 4.38 4.21 18.50
C ASP A 197 4.57 4.20 20.03
N LEU A 198 5.80 4.04 20.52
CA LEU A 198 6.13 4.15 21.95
C LEU A 198 5.81 5.54 22.53
N SER A 199 5.99 6.59 21.74
CA SER A 199 5.70 7.97 22.17
C SER A 199 4.20 8.28 22.20
N LEU A 200 3.41 7.60 21.35
CA LEU A 200 1.96 7.73 21.30
C LEU A 200 1.26 6.89 22.38
N GLY A 201 1.88 5.79 22.80
CA GLY A 201 1.34 4.86 23.80
C GLY A 201 0.15 4.03 23.27
N VAL A 202 -0.17 2.93 23.96
CA VAL A 202 -1.24 1.98 23.57
C VAL A 202 -2.63 2.62 23.68
N ALA A 203 -2.79 3.59 24.58
CA ALA A 203 -3.93 4.48 24.67
C ALA A 203 -3.43 5.86 25.13
N ALA A 204 -3.78 6.91 24.38
CA ALA A 204 -3.49 8.27 24.85
C ALA A 204 -4.26 8.50 26.16
N PRO A 205 -3.58 8.90 27.27
CA PRO A 205 -4.25 9.09 28.55
C PRO A 205 -5.39 10.10 28.40
N ALA A 206 -6.46 9.94 29.19
CA ALA A 206 -7.68 10.76 29.07
C ALA A 206 -7.42 12.28 29.08
N ALA A 207 -6.35 12.72 29.75
CA ALA A 207 -5.90 14.11 29.74
C ALA A 207 -5.39 14.57 28.36
N ALA A 208 -4.61 13.73 27.67
CA ALA A 208 -4.01 14.04 26.37
C ALA A 208 -5.05 14.13 25.24
N THR A 209 -6.21 13.49 25.41
CA THR A 209 -7.35 13.55 24.48
C THR A 209 -8.48 14.48 24.94
N ALA A 210 -8.33 15.15 26.10
CA ALA A 210 -9.34 16.04 26.65
C ALA A 210 -9.56 17.31 25.80
N THR A 211 -8.52 17.80 25.14
CA THR A 211 -8.58 19.02 24.32
C THR A 211 -8.61 18.68 22.82
N PRO A 212 -9.30 19.48 21.98
CA PRO A 212 -9.23 19.33 20.52
C PRO A 212 -7.80 19.40 19.98
N GLN A 213 -6.97 20.29 20.54
CA GLN A 213 -5.58 20.46 20.13
C GLN A 213 -4.71 19.24 20.44
N GLY A 214 -4.85 18.68 21.65
CA GLY A 214 -4.13 17.46 22.04
C GLY A 214 -4.51 16.28 21.15
N ARG A 215 -5.80 16.11 20.89
CA ARG A 215 -6.30 15.09 19.95
C ARG A 215 -5.72 15.27 18.55
N SER A 216 -5.74 16.49 17.99
CA SER A 216 -5.24 16.75 16.64
C SER A 216 -3.73 16.52 16.52
N THR A 217 -2.96 16.88 17.56
CA THR A 217 -1.51 16.64 17.64
C THR A 217 -1.21 15.14 17.58
N LEU A 218 -1.86 14.35 18.44
CA LEU A 218 -1.67 12.90 18.50
C LEU A 218 -2.11 12.23 17.19
N ALA A 219 -3.25 12.63 16.65
CA ALA A 219 -3.76 12.10 15.39
C ALA A 219 -2.81 12.40 14.22
N SER A 220 -2.26 13.61 14.15
CA SER A 220 -1.32 13.99 13.09
C SER A 220 -0.05 13.16 13.13
N TYR A 221 0.51 12.93 14.32
CA TYR A 221 1.71 12.11 14.45
C TYR A 221 1.43 10.64 14.14
N ARG A 222 0.31 10.10 14.66
CA ARG A 222 -0.14 8.73 14.38
C ARG A 222 -0.38 8.51 12.89
N ALA A 223 -1.00 9.48 12.20
CA ALA A 223 -1.17 9.47 10.75
C ALA A 223 0.18 9.38 10.03
N ALA A 224 1.16 10.18 10.41
CA ALA A 224 2.48 10.19 9.79
C ALA A 224 3.24 8.86 9.96
N MET A 225 3.09 8.19 11.11
CA MET A 225 3.66 6.85 11.30
C MET A 225 2.91 5.78 10.50
N LEU A 226 1.58 5.90 10.40
CA LEU A 226 0.77 5.02 9.56
C LEU A 226 1.08 5.18 8.08
N ASP A 227 1.39 6.40 7.60
CA ASP A 227 1.89 6.64 6.23
C ASP A 227 3.13 5.78 5.94
N GLU A 228 4.06 5.64 6.89
CA GLU A 228 5.27 4.83 6.71
C GLU A 228 4.95 3.33 6.56
N VAL A 229 3.96 2.83 7.33
CA VAL A 229 3.43 1.47 7.20
C VAL A 229 2.78 1.26 5.82
N GLU A 230 1.93 2.20 5.40
CA GLU A 230 1.28 2.16 4.08
C GLU A 230 2.29 2.20 2.94
N MET A 231 3.34 3.03 3.04
CA MET A 231 4.40 3.06 2.04
C MET A 231 5.13 1.72 1.97
N LEU A 232 5.44 1.09 3.12
CA LEU A 232 6.06 -0.23 3.15
C LEU A 232 5.16 -1.30 2.52
N LEU A 233 3.85 -1.30 2.81
CA LEU A 233 2.89 -2.20 2.18
C LEU A 233 2.82 -1.98 0.66
N SER A 234 2.83 -0.71 0.23
CA SER A 234 2.76 -0.39 -1.20
C SER A 234 3.98 -0.92 -1.98
N ILE A 235 5.17 -1.01 -1.36
CA ILE A 235 6.35 -1.63 -1.98
C ILE A 235 6.07 -3.10 -2.30
N THR A 236 5.48 -3.83 -1.35
CA THR A 236 5.07 -5.24 -1.52
C THR A 236 4.01 -5.40 -2.61
N GLU A 237 2.95 -4.58 -2.56
CA GLU A 237 1.86 -4.63 -3.54
C GLU A 237 2.34 -4.33 -4.95
N LEU A 238 3.16 -3.29 -5.12
CA LEU A 238 3.68 -2.89 -6.42
C LEU A 238 4.59 -3.96 -7.02
N SER A 239 5.43 -4.60 -6.20
CA SER A 239 6.26 -5.71 -6.65
C SER A 239 5.42 -6.85 -7.21
N ALA A 240 4.36 -7.25 -6.51
CA ALA A 240 3.47 -8.32 -6.95
C ALA A 240 2.73 -7.93 -8.24
N LEU A 241 2.11 -6.75 -8.26
CA LEU A 241 1.36 -6.23 -9.41
C LEU A 241 2.25 -6.08 -10.65
N ARG A 242 3.49 -5.61 -10.49
CA ARG A 242 4.39 -5.44 -11.64
C ARG A 242 4.87 -6.76 -12.20
N ALA A 243 5.22 -7.71 -11.33
CA ALA A 243 5.62 -9.04 -11.77
C ALA A 243 4.46 -9.77 -12.47
N ALA A 244 3.24 -9.69 -11.94
CA ALA A 244 2.05 -10.23 -12.59
C ALA A 244 1.82 -9.60 -13.97
N ALA A 245 1.89 -8.28 -14.08
CA ALA A 245 1.72 -7.56 -15.35
C ALA A 245 2.80 -7.92 -16.39
N ILE A 246 4.06 -8.10 -15.96
CA ILE A 246 5.13 -8.54 -16.86
C ILE A 246 4.85 -9.96 -17.35
N THR A 247 4.52 -10.89 -16.45
CA THR A 247 4.26 -12.29 -16.80
C THR A 247 3.02 -12.47 -17.68
N SER A 248 1.96 -11.68 -17.47
CA SER A 248 0.76 -11.71 -18.31
C SER A 248 0.94 -11.07 -19.68
N GLY A 249 2.12 -10.51 -19.97
CA GLY A 249 2.43 -9.88 -21.26
C GLY A 249 2.13 -8.40 -21.27
N LEU A 250 2.93 -7.61 -20.53
CA LEU A 250 2.99 -6.15 -20.62
C LEU A 250 3.09 -5.73 -22.10
N ASP A 251 1.97 -5.32 -22.69
CA ASP A 251 1.93 -4.67 -23.99
C ASP A 251 1.82 -3.15 -23.78
N GLU A 252 2.09 -2.34 -24.80
CA GLU A 252 1.95 -0.87 -24.74
C GLU A 252 0.52 -0.39 -24.37
N ARG A 253 -0.43 -1.31 -24.20
CA ARG A 253 -1.84 -1.08 -23.87
C ARG A 253 -2.15 -1.39 -22.40
N THR A 254 -1.31 -2.15 -21.70
CA THR A 254 -1.50 -2.48 -20.29
C THR A 254 -0.87 -1.40 -19.41
N PRO A 255 -1.62 -0.74 -18.50
CA PRO A 255 -1.09 0.32 -17.65
C PRO A 255 0.12 -0.15 -16.82
N ASP A 256 1.27 0.52 -16.96
CA ASP A 256 2.41 0.28 -16.07
C ASP A 256 2.05 0.75 -14.66
N SER A 257 1.78 -0.21 -13.76
CA SER A 257 1.34 -0.02 -12.38
C SER A 257 2.27 0.88 -11.55
N ILE A 258 3.48 1.15 -12.02
CA ILE A 258 4.50 1.94 -11.31
C ILE A 258 4.59 3.36 -11.82
N SER A 259 4.18 3.61 -13.06
CA SER A 259 4.07 4.95 -13.62
C SER A 259 2.85 5.72 -13.11
N GLY A 260 1.84 5.02 -12.56
CA GLY A 260 0.52 5.61 -12.30
C GLY A 260 -0.18 6.10 -13.58
N ALA A 261 0.39 5.82 -14.76
CA ALA A 261 -0.19 6.23 -16.02
C ALA A 261 -1.33 5.29 -16.38
N THR A 262 -2.53 5.88 -16.24
CA THR A 262 -3.80 5.51 -16.87
C THR A 262 -4.51 4.27 -16.35
N LYS A 263 -5.26 4.47 -15.27
CA LYS A 263 -6.70 4.19 -15.34
C LYS A 263 -7.42 5.52 -15.65
N LYS A 264 -7.37 5.97 -16.90
CA LYS A 264 -8.53 6.67 -17.45
C LYS A 264 -9.49 5.55 -17.81
N THR A 265 -10.49 5.32 -16.98
CA THR A 265 -11.73 4.73 -17.45
C THR A 265 -12.25 5.65 -18.56
N SER A 266 -11.97 5.31 -19.82
CA SER A 266 -12.78 5.77 -20.95
C SER A 266 -14.16 5.17 -20.75
N GLY A 267 -15.16 6.04 -20.60
CA GLY A 267 -16.53 5.68 -20.30
C GLY A 267 -17.22 4.92 -21.42
N SER A 268 -18.21 4.13 -21.01
CA SER A 268 -19.56 4.04 -21.56
C SER A 268 -20.47 3.58 -20.43
#